data_AF-A0AAE9GHI6-F1
#
_entry.id   AF-A0AAE9GHI6-F1
#
_cell.length_a   1.000
_cell.length_b   1.000
_cell.length_c   1.000
_cell.angle_alpha   90.00
_cell.angle_beta   90.00
_cell.angle_gamma   90.00
#
_symmetry.space_group_name_H-M   'P 1'
#
loop_
_entity.id
_entity.type
_entity.pdbx_description
1 polymer ?
#
loop_
_entity_poly.entity_id
_entity_poly.type
_entity_poly.pdbx_seq_one_letter_code
_entity_poly.pdbx_strand_id
1 'polypeptide(L)'
;MKSYFYLLPFFILYLPIQYQMGSKGIGGLILIGILFCSSIFFWIQKQSKKFISPRFFILYWTLLVFAEGIFYTKTALDSFFLGDLDYTAQLRMILPVMDGNFFQTQYYGPDENANFLSHHMTPGILLLAPFPILFGSELGFGIGIFFFASATIPLLYYYLRKCSTPKELSLCATLLWSGSSSFYRLNHSLHFEVLVPFLFLCLLIGIQKQKTWILLSTLCLFLGIKEDLSIYLSALSFVLIFIENKRKKEWIFVFSICVFYYFIIFPFLNKLAGNSAEKNWKEYWGQDPFFSILKYIQNPEYMFQYWKGIRDLSLEWGFWNLTGGWILFPFLGLYSVFRLSIHPWVRDLYSYYIYPLIPFLILFLKTGTNWIQYYIHNSNTKFLHTFPKDQKLLLVLIFTFSVSIYRNSKETEYPIVFEPKPNQVEELKTILIQIPPSDSVSAGFHLSPFISLKNSVYPIRENREWKEWIVIDRKYNSPYLSSEKILERIDSDVQIGKLRWVQKTERFGLLRLNLKAKNSQL
;
A
#
# COMPACT_ATOMS: atom_id res chain seq x y z
N MET A 1 -21.51 28.29 -2.77
CA MET A 1 -21.38 27.49 -4.00
C MET A 1 -22.27 26.26 -3.84
N LYS A 2 -23.14 25.95 -4.80
CA LYS A 2 -24.10 24.83 -4.73
C LYS A 2 -23.72 23.69 -5.71
N SER A 3 -22.45 23.61 -6.10
CA SER A 3 -21.98 22.84 -7.26
C SER A 3 -21.74 21.33 -7.04
N TYR A 4 -21.64 20.84 -5.81
CA TYR A 4 -21.41 19.40 -5.57
C TYR A 4 -22.68 18.56 -5.72
N PHE A 5 -23.87 19.19 -5.67
CA PHE A 5 -25.15 18.51 -5.92
C PHE A 5 -25.24 17.92 -7.33
N TYR A 6 -24.58 18.54 -8.30
CA TYR A 6 -24.55 18.10 -9.69
C TYR A 6 -23.87 16.75 -9.88
N LEU A 7 -23.06 16.32 -8.91
CA LEU A 7 -22.27 15.10 -8.97
C LEU A 7 -22.70 14.09 -7.91
N LEU A 8 -23.90 14.23 -7.32
CA LEU A 8 -24.35 13.34 -6.25
C LEU A 8 -24.37 11.85 -6.67
N PRO A 9 -25.00 11.44 -7.79
CA PRO A 9 -24.97 10.05 -8.23
C PRO A 9 -23.54 9.58 -8.49
N PHE A 10 -22.72 10.43 -9.10
CA PHE A 10 -21.30 10.16 -9.32
C PHE A 10 -20.55 9.93 -8.00
N PHE A 11 -20.73 10.76 -6.98
CA PHE A 11 -20.05 10.64 -5.68
C PHE A 11 -20.44 9.36 -4.92
N ILE A 12 -21.68 8.89 -5.09
CA ILE A 12 -22.14 7.63 -4.49
C ILE A 12 -21.52 6.44 -5.24
N LEU A 13 -21.55 6.46 -6.57
CA LEU A 13 -21.24 5.28 -7.40
C LEU A 13 -19.77 5.18 -7.81
N TYR A 14 -18.97 6.24 -7.65
CA TYR A 14 -17.57 6.28 -8.11
C TYR A 14 -16.72 5.15 -7.51
N LEU A 15 -16.59 5.09 -6.18
CA LEU A 15 -15.77 4.06 -5.54
C LEU A 15 -16.33 2.64 -5.71
N PRO A 16 -17.64 2.36 -5.52
CA PRO A 16 -18.18 1.03 -5.77
C PRO A 16 -17.84 0.48 -7.16
N ILE A 17 -18.08 1.27 -8.21
CA ILE A 17 -17.83 0.83 -9.58
C ILE A 17 -16.32 0.68 -9.83
N GLN A 18 -15.52 1.64 -9.36
CA GLN A 18 -14.07 1.61 -9.53
C GLN A 18 -13.43 0.38 -8.86
N TYR A 19 -13.91 -0.02 -7.68
CA TYR A 19 -13.36 -1.15 -6.92
C TYR A 19 -13.94 -2.50 -7.35
N GLN A 20 -15.21 -2.58 -7.76
CA GLN A 20 -15.86 -3.84 -8.14
C GLN A 20 -15.64 -4.24 -9.60
N MET A 21 -15.87 -3.30 -10.53
CA MET A 21 -15.78 -3.60 -11.96
C MET A 21 -14.35 -3.42 -12.47
N GLY A 22 -13.50 -2.84 -11.62
CA GLY A 22 -12.12 -2.58 -11.89
C GLY A 22 -11.93 -1.81 -13.19
N SER A 23 -10.70 -1.90 -13.62
CA SER A 23 -10.08 -1.13 -14.67
C SER A 23 -10.01 -1.88 -16.01
N LYS A 24 -10.51 -3.12 -16.04
CA LYS A 24 -10.70 -3.93 -17.26
C LYS A 24 -12.16 -4.05 -17.68
N GLY A 25 -13.08 -3.34 -17.02
CA GLY A 25 -14.52 -3.48 -17.22
C GLY A 25 -15.20 -2.31 -17.92
N ILE A 26 -16.49 -2.51 -18.24
CA ILE A 26 -17.42 -1.46 -18.68
C ILE A 26 -17.59 -0.36 -17.60
N GLY A 27 -17.07 -0.58 -16.39
CA GLY A 27 -17.09 0.37 -15.26
C GLY A 27 -16.62 1.77 -15.62
N GLY A 28 -15.54 1.93 -16.41
CA GLY A 28 -15.10 3.25 -16.87
C GLY A 28 -16.14 3.97 -17.74
N LEU A 29 -16.76 3.26 -18.68
CA LEU A 29 -17.85 3.79 -19.51
C LEU A 29 -19.09 4.13 -18.68
N ILE A 30 -19.43 3.28 -17.69
CA ILE A 30 -20.53 3.53 -16.77
C ILE A 30 -20.25 4.79 -15.93
N LEU A 31 -19.03 4.95 -15.41
CA LEU A 31 -18.65 6.12 -14.62
C LEU A 31 -18.67 7.40 -15.45
N ILE A 32 -18.19 7.36 -16.69
CA ILE A 32 -18.30 8.47 -17.64
C ILE A 32 -19.78 8.79 -17.89
N GLY A 33 -20.60 7.78 -18.19
CA GLY A 33 -22.04 7.93 -18.38
C GLY A 33 -22.72 8.56 -17.17
N ILE A 34 -22.44 8.08 -15.95
CA ILE A 34 -22.95 8.65 -14.70
C ILE A 34 -22.46 10.08 -14.52
N LEU A 35 -21.19 10.39 -14.79
CA LEU A 35 -20.62 11.72 -14.63
C LEU A 35 -21.36 12.74 -15.52
N PHE A 36 -21.58 12.43 -16.79
CA PHE A 36 -22.30 13.29 -17.74
C PHE A 36 -23.83 13.31 -17.51
N CYS A 37 -24.43 12.18 -17.09
CA CYS A 37 -25.86 12.13 -16.77
C CYS A 37 -26.19 12.80 -15.43
N SER A 38 -25.27 12.83 -14.46
CA SER A 38 -25.48 13.49 -13.17
C SER A 38 -25.77 14.99 -13.33
N SER A 39 -25.16 15.63 -14.33
CA SER A 39 -25.50 17.01 -14.71
C SER A 39 -26.94 17.18 -15.21
N ILE A 40 -27.54 16.14 -15.83
CA ILE A 40 -28.92 16.14 -16.33
C ILE A 40 -29.90 15.88 -15.17
N PHE A 41 -29.64 14.88 -14.34
CA PHE A 41 -30.46 14.55 -13.16
C PHE A 41 -30.57 15.71 -12.17
N PHE A 42 -29.56 16.59 -12.12
CA PHE A 42 -29.59 17.81 -11.32
C PHE A 42 -30.70 18.79 -11.74
N TRP A 43 -31.03 18.87 -13.03
CA TRP A 43 -32.10 19.77 -13.50
C TRP A 43 -33.44 19.43 -12.84
N ILE A 44 -33.66 18.13 -12.58
CA ILE A 44 -34.80 17.57 -11.86
C ILE A 44 -34.64 17.78 -10.34
N GLN A 45 -33.45 17.57 -9.79
CA GLN A 45 -33.19 17.67 -8.34
C GLN A 45 -33.21 19.10 -7.79
N LYS A 46 -33.05 20.14 -8.64
CA LYS A 46 -33.17 21.56 -8.25
C LYS A 46 -34.49 21.88 -7.53
N GLN A 47 -35.52 21.05 -7.71
CA GLN A 47 -36.83 21.16 -7.04
C GLN A 47 -36.83 20.63 -5.59
N SER A 48 -35.86 19.79 -5.21
CA SER A 48 -35.72 19.20 -3.87
C SER A 48 -34.68 19.95 -3.04
N LYS A 49 -35.11 20.64 -1.97
CA LYS A 49 -34.22 21.38 -1.05
C LYS A 49 -33.40 20.49 -0.09
N LYS A 50 -33.35 19.17 -0.26
CA LYS A 50 -32.67 18.26 0.68
C LYS A 50 -31.15 18.27 0.47
N PHE A 51 -30.42 18.70 1.51
CA PHE A 51 -28.96 18.87 1.49
C PHE A 51 -28.26 17.65 2.10
N ILE A 52 -27.41 16.96 1.33
CA ILE A 52 -26.53 15.90 1.86
C ILE A 52 -25.24 16.54 2.36
N SER A 53 -24.89 16.27 3.62
CA SER A 53 -23.68 16.80 4.26
C SER A 53 -22.42 16.15 3.68
N PRO A 54 -21.32 16.89 3.47
CA PRO A 54 -20.00 16.31 3.16
C PRO A 54 -19.58 15.17 4.10
N ARG A 55 -19.98 15.23 5.37
CA ARG A 55 -19.69 14.20 6.37
C ARG A 55 -20.28 12.84 5.98
N PHE A 56 -21.43 12.82 5.30
CA PHE A 56 -22.04 11.58 4.82
C PHE A 56 -21.13 10.90 3.81
N PHE A 57 -20.66 11.63 2.79
CA PHE A 57 -19.76 11.06 1.77
C PHE A 57 -18.45 10.56 2.37
N ILE A 58 -17.84 11.35 3.24
CA ILE A 58 -16.60 10.96 3.92
C ILE A 58 -16.81 9.66 4.72
N LEU A 59 -17.88 9.57 5.50
CA LEU A 59 -18.20 8.34 6.26
C LEU A 59 -18.47 7.16 5.32
N TYR A 60 -19.28 7.37 4.28
CA TYR A 60 -19.61 6.36 3.28
C TYR A 60 -18.37 5.80 2.59
N TRP A 61 -17.50 6.65 2.05
CA TRP A 61 -16.25 6.23 1.39
C TRP A 61 -15.29 5.55 2.36
N THR A 62 -15.20 6.03 3.60
CA THR A 62 -14.39 5.40 4.65
C THR A 62 -14.86 3.98 4.92
N LEU A 63 -16.16 3.78 5.14
CA LEU A 63 -16.76 2.47 5.40
C LEU A 63 -16.63 1.55 4.19
N LEU A 64 -16.79 2.08 2.97
CA LEU A 64 -16.64 1.31 1.74
C LEU A 64 -15.23 0.76 1.60
N VAL A 65 -14.20 1.61 1.71
CA VAL A 65 -12.79 1.19 1.59
C VAL A 65 -12.43 0.21 2.73
N PHE A 66 -12.93 0.44 3.94
CA PHE A 66 -12.68 -0.47 5.05
C PHE A 66 -13.35 -1.84 4.83
N ALA A 67 -14.63 -1.86 4.44
CA ALA A 67 -15.37 -3.10 4.20
C ALA A 67 -14.78 -3.90 3.04
N GLU A 68 -14.46 -3.22 1.94
CA GLU A 68 -13.81 -3.84 0.79
C GLU A 68 -12.52 -4.56 1.22
N GLY A 69 -11.67 -3.92 2.01
CA GLY A 69 -10.44 -4.54 2.50
C GLY A 69 -10.62 -5.82 3.28
N ILE A 70 -11.68 -5.91 4.09
CA ILE A 70 -12.03 -7.14 4.81
C ILE A 70 -12.38 -8.24 3.80
N PHE A 71 -13.22 -7.93 2.82
CA PHE A 71 -13.59 -8.89 1.77
C PHE A 71 -12.39 -9.30 0.91
N TYR A 72 -11.54 -8.35 0.51
CA TYR A 72 -10.34 -8.61 -0.28
C TYR A 72 -9.36 -9.51 0.47
N THR A 73 -9.06 -9.19 1.73
CA THR A 73 -8.15 -10.01 2.56
C THR A 73 -8.70 -11.43 2.76
N LYS A 74 -10.01 -11.57 3.00
CA LYS A 74 -10.65 -12.89 3.12
C LYS A 74 -10.62 -13.68 1.82
N THR A 75 -10.88 -13.01 0.70
CA THR A 75 -10.86 -13.64 -0.63
C THR A 75 -9.43 -14.08 -0.98
N ALA A 76 -8.42 -13.25 -0.68
CA ALA A 76 -7.00 -13.60 -0.85
C ALA A 76 -6.61 -14.83 -0.01
N LEU A 77 -7.09 -14.90 1.23
CA LEU A 77 -6.91 -16.08 2.09
C LEU A 77 -7.53 -17.31 1.45
N ASP A 78 -8.82 -17.24 1.11
CA ASP A 78 -9.57 -18.39 0.59
C ASP A 78 -9.10 -18.87 -0.78
N SER A 79 -8.33 -18.04 -1.49
CA SER A 79 -7.65 -18.39 -2.74
C SER A 79 -6.24 -18.93 -2.55
N PHE A 80 -5.75 -19.07 -1.31
CA PHE A 80 -4.38 -19.46 -0.99
C PHE A 80 -3.32 -18.48 -1.51
N PHE A 81 -3.69 -17.20 -1.69
CA PHE A 81 -2.78 -16.18 -2.21
C PHE A 81 -2.25 -15.24 -1.13
N LEU A 82 -2.91 -15.17 0.03
CA LEU A 82 -2.53 -14.25 1.10
C LEU A 82 -1.07 -14.42 1.56
N GLY A 83 -0.59 -15.66 1.65
CA GLY A 83 0.80 -15.95 2.04
C GLY A 83 1.85 -15.49 1.03
N ASP A 84 1.48 -15.35 -0.25
CA ASP A 84 2.36 -14.93 -1.34
C ASP A 84 2.51 -13.40 -1.42
N LEU A 85 1.76 -12.65 -0.61
CA LEU A 85 1.82 -11.18 -0.51
C LEU A 85 2.78 -10.68 0.58
N ASP A 86 3.76 -11.49 1.00
CA ASP A 86 4.63 -11.27 2.18
C ASP A 86 3.86 -11.05 3.50
N TYR A 87 2.54 -11.19 3.47
CA TYR A 87 1.62 -10.91 4.56
C TYR A 87 1.95 -11.73 5.80
N THR A 88 2.19 -13.04 5.64
CA THR A 88 2.44 -13.91 6.78
C THR A 88 3.79 -13.63 7.41
N ALA A 89 4.80 -13.31 6.61
CA ALA A 89 6.11 -12.92 7.12
C ALA A 89 5.99 -11.64 7.96
N GLN A 90 5.24 -10.64 7.45
CA GLN A 90 4.99 -9.39 8.16
C GLN A 90 4.14 -9.56 9.43
N LEU A 91 3.09 -10.39 9.36
CA LEU A 91 2.22 -10.68 10.50
C LEU A 91 2.98 -11.41 11.62
N ARG A 92 3.79 -12.42 11.27
CA ARG A 92 4.45 -13.26 12.26
C ARG A 92 5.65 -12.59 12.92
N MET A 93 6.33 -11.64 12.27
CA MET A 93 7.43 -10.90 12.90
C MET A 93 6.97 -9.86 13.93
N ILE A 94 5.77 -9.28 13.76
CA ILE A 94 5.20 -8.29 14.71
C ILE A 94 4.47 -8.94 15.87
N LEU A 95 4.20 -10.24 15.76
CA LEU A 95 3.60 -11.09 16.79
C LEU A 95 4.63 -12.06 17.38
N PRO A 96 5.53 -11.63 18.27
CA PRO A 96 6.30 -12.60 19.02
C PRO A 96 5.43 -13.25 20.11
N VAL A 97 5.52 -14.58 20.12
CA VAL A 97 5.20 -15.45 21.25
C VAL A 97 6.00 -14.96 22.47
N MET A 98 5.50 -15.23 23.67
CA MET A 98 5.86 -14.69 25.00
C MET A 98 7.37 -14.58 25.40
N ASP A 99 8.30 -14.91 24.50
CA ASP A 99 9.74 -15.01 24.71
C ASP A 99 10.55 -13.76 24.31
N GLY A 100 9.90 -12.68 23.86
CA GLY A 100 10.55 -11.38 23.64
C GLY A 100 11.31 -11.20 22.31
N ASN A 101 11.19 -12.15 21.37
CA ASN A 101 11.87 -12.12 20.08
C ASN A 101 11.16 -11.26 19.01
N PHE A 102 10.88 -9.99 19.33
CA PHE A 102 10.29 -9.04 18.38
C PHE A 102 11.14 -8.88 17.12
N PHE A 103 10.48 -8.75 15.96
CA PHE A 103 11.08 -8.61 14.64
C PHE A 103 11.88 -9.81 14.14
N GLN A 104 11.94 -10.91 14.88
CA GLN A 104 12.51 -12.15 14.38
C GLN A 104 11.54 -12.83 13.42
N THR A 105 12.07 -13.37 12.33
CA THR A 105 11.27 -14.01 11.28
C THR A 105 11.97 -15.21 10.69
N GLN A 106 11.20 -16.26 10.44
CA GLN A 106 11.66 -17.50 9.84
C GLN A 106 11.71 -17.41 8.30
N TYR A 107 11.19 -16.31 7.73
CA TYR A 107 10.97 -16.16 6.29
C TYR A 107 12.13 -15.51 5.55
N TYR A 108 12.96 -14.72 6.24
CA TYR A 108 14.07 -14.00 5.61
C TYR A 108 15.43 -14.54 6.07
N GLY A 109 16.45 -14.37 5.24
CA GLY A 109 17.83 -14.77 5.54
C GLY A 109 18.17 -16.26 5.34
N PRO A 110 19.48 -16.58 5.40
CA PRO A 110 19.99 -17.95 5.35
C PRO A 110 19.71 -18.70 6.66
N ASP A 111 19.83 -18.04 7.81
CA ASP A 111 19.52 -18.59 9.13
C ASP A 111 18.00 -18.57 9.38
N GLU A 112 17.45 -19.60 10.04
CA GLU A 112 16.00 -19.77 10.24
C GLU A 112 15.36 -18.79 11.24
N ASN A 113 16.08 -17.73 11.63
CA ASN A 113 15.73 -16.79 12.68
C ASN A 113 16.39 -15.41 12.44
N ALA A 114 16.21 -14.85 11.25
CA ALA A 114 16.79 -13.55 10.92
C ALA A 114 16.02 -12.40 11.61
N ASN A 115 16.74 -11.31 11.89
CA ASN A 115 16.12 -10.06 12.33
C ASN A 115 15.54 -9.33 11.11
N PHE A 116 14.23 -9.16 11.06
CA PHE A 116 13.57 -8.41 10.00
C PHE A 116 14.06 -6.96 9.91
N LEU A 117 14.46 -6.34 11.02
CA LEU A 117 14.98 -4.97 11.00
C LEU A 117 16.31 -4.82 10.27
N SER A 118 17.06 -5.90 10.08
CA SER A 118 18.25 -5.86 9.21
C SER A 118 17.87 -5.83 7.74
N HIS A 119 16.72 -6.39 7.37
CA HIS A 119 16.20 -6.41 6.01
C HIS A 119 15.33 -5.18 5.68
N HIS A 120 14.51 -4.74 6.63
CA HIS A 120 13.65 -3.58 6.51
C HIS A 120 13.67 -2.82 7.83
N MET A 121 14.29 -1.63 7.88
CA MET A 121 14.32 -0.80 9.09
C MET A 121 12.94 -0.16 9.34
N THR A 122 11.96 -0.97 9.76
CA THR A 122 10.55 -0.59 9.86
C THR A 122 9.91 -0.79 11.25
N PRO A 123 10.46 -0.24 12.34
CA PRO A 123 9.83 -0.36 13.67
C PRO A 123 8.39 0.18 13.74
N GLY A 124 8.02 1.10 12.85
CA GLY A 124 6.68 1.70 12.73
C GLY A 124 5.58 0.71 12.37
N ILE A 125 5.93 -0.48 11.84
CA ILE A 125 4.96 -1.55 11.56
C ILE A 125 4.21 -2.00 12.83
N LEU A 126 4.77 -1.78 14.02
CA LEU A 126 4.10 -2.11 15.28
C LEU A 126 2.77 -1.38 15.49
N LEU A 127 2.49 -0.31 14.74
CA LEU A 127 1.16 0.31 14.69
C LEU A 127 0.06 -0.65 14.20
N LEU A 128 0.42 -1.70 13.46
CA LEU A 128 -0.48 -2.73 12.97
C LEU A 128 -0.65 -3.90 13.95
N ALA A 129 0.22 -4.03 14.97
CA ALA A 129 0.20 -5.14 15.93
C ALA A 129 -1.11 -5.29 16.73
N PRO A 130 -1.81 -4.21 17.13
CA PRO A 130 -3.07 -4.35 17.86
C PRO A 130 -4.16 -5.11 17.10
N PHE A 131 -4.17 -5.08 15.76
CA PHE A 131 -5.26 -5.67 14.99
C PHE A 131 -5.24 -7.21 15.02
N PRO A 132 -4.14 -7.90 14.69
CA PRO A 132 -4.06 -9.35 14.90
C PRO A 132 -4.31 -9.78 16.35
N ILE A 133 -3.85 -8.99 17.34
CA ILE A 133 -4.04 -9.29 18.77
C ILE A 133 -5.53 -9.20 19.16
N LEU A 134 -6.23 -8.14 18.75
CA LEU A 134 -7.62 -7.91 19.10
C LEU A 134 -8.59 -8.83 18.33
N PHE A 135 -8.29 -9.11 17.06
CA PHE A 135 -9.18 -9.91 16.21
C PHE A 135 -8.85 -11.41 16.23
N GLY A 136 -7.70 -11.81 16.76
CA GLY A 136 -7.31 -13.22 16.93
C GLY A 136 -7.31 -14.05 15.64
N SER A 137 -7.32 -13.41 14.48
CA SER A 137 -7.57 -14.03 13.18
C SER A 137 -6.41 -13.80 12.23
N GLU A 138 -6.28 -14.72 11.28
CA GLU A 138 -5.39 -14.63 10.12
C GLU A 138 -5.63 -13.37 9.28
N LEU A 139 -6.79 -12.70 9.43
CA LEU A 139 -7.16 -11.48 8.72
C LEU A 139 -6.74 -10.19 9.45
N GLY A 140 -6.33 -10.28 10.71
CA GLY A 140 -6.17 -9.11 11.58
C GLY A 140 -5.19 -8.07 11.03
N PHE A 141 -4.08 -8.49 10.41
CA PHE A 141 -3.10 -7.55 9.84
C PHE A 141 -3.68 -6.81 8.63
N GLY A 142 -4.43 -7.51 7.77
CA GLY A 142 -5.15 -6.92 6.64
C GLY A 142 -6.22 -5.93 7.09
N ILE A 143 -6.96 -6.25 8.15
CA ILE A 143 -7.90 -5.31 8.80
C ILE A 143 -7.17 -4.04 9.24
N GLY A 144 -5.98 -4.17 9.85
CA GLY A 144 -5.15 -3.03 10.25
C GLY A 144 -4.74 -2.15 9.07
N ILE A 145 -4.28 -2.77 7.98
CA ILE A 145 -3.89 -2.07 6.74
C ILE A 145 -5.05 -1.23 6.20
N PHE A 146 -6.23 -1.83 6.06
CA PHE A 146 -7.40 -1.13 5.53
C PHE A 146 -8.04 -0.16 6.51
N PHE A 147 -7.87 -0.36 7.82
CA PHE A 147 -8.19 0.65 8.82
C PHE A 147 -7.37 1.92 8.58
N PHE A 148 -6.05 1.81 8.45
CA PHE A 148 -5.22 2.98 8.21
C PHE A 148 -5.46 3.60 6.84
N ALA A 149 -5.66 2.79 5.79
CA ALA A 149 -6.05 3.28 4.46
C ALA A 149 -7.34 4.09 4.53
N SER A 150 -8.41 3.54 5.10
CA SER A 150 -9.70 4.23 5.22
C SER A 150 -9.62 5.47 6.11
N ALA A 151 -8.83 5.45 7.18
CA ALA A 151 -8.60 6.60 8.05
C ALA A 151 -7.93 7.79 7.33
N THR A 152 -7.23 7.57 6.20
CA THR A 152 -6.69 8.67 5.39
C THR A 152 -7.78 9.57 4.80
N ILE A 153 -8.97 9.03 4.50
CA ILE A 153 -10.08 9.75 3.85
C ILE A 153 -10.60 10.90 4.73
N PRO A 154 -11.08 10.65 5.97
CA PRO A 154 -11.54 11.74 6.84
C PRO A 154 -10.41 12.67 7.25
N LEU A 155 -9.18 12.14 7.38
CA LEU A 155 -8.02 12.92 7.79
C LEU A 155 -7.56 13.91 6.69
N LEU A 156 -7.55 13.47 5.43
CA LEU A 156 -7.26 14.31 4.27
C LEU A 156 -8.32 15.40 4.12
N TYR A 157 -9.61 15.04 4.20
CA TYR A 157 -10.68 16.03 4.19
C TYR A 157 -10.49 17.05 5.31
N TYR A 158 -10.21 16.60 6.54
CA TYR A 158 -9.95 17.48 7.68
C TYR A 158 -8.76 18.42 7.42
N TYR A 159 -7.64 17.90 6.92
CA TYR A 159 -6.45 18.67 6.59
C TYR A 159 -6.75 19.77 5.56
N LEU A 160 -7.37 19.43 4.43
CA LEU A 160 -7.74 20.39 3.39
C LEU A 160 -8.69 21.47 3.93
N ARG A 161 -9.66 21.08 4.77
CA ARG A 161 -10.55 22.03 5.44
C ARG A 161 -9.81 23.00 6.37
N LYS A 162 -8.74 22.56 7.02
CA LYS A 162 -7.88 23.42 7.84
C LYS A 162 -7.01 24.32 6.99
N CYS A 163 -6.66 23.93 5.76
CA CYS A 163 -5.99 24.78 4.77
C CYS A 163 -6.93 25.81 4.13
N SER A 164 -8.12 26.03 4.68
CA SER A 164 -9.14 26.96 4.17
C SER A 164 -9.71 26.59 2.80
N THR A 165 -9.54 25.34 2.37
CA THR A 165 -10.11 24.85 1.12
C THR A 165 -11.64 24.75 1.22
N PRO A 166 -12.41 25.19 0.19
CA PRO A 166 -13.87 25.03 0.12
C PRO A 166 -14.32 23.57 0.32
N LYS A 167 -15.57 23.37 0.79
CA LYS A 167 -16.05 22.02 1.17
C LYS A 167 -16.08 21.10 -0.04
N GLU A 168 -16.47 21.67 -1.17
CA GLU A 168 -16.64 21.04 -2.47
C GLU A 168 -15.30 20.56 -3.02
N LEU A 169 -14.31 21.45 -3.06
CA LEU A 169 -12.97 21.11 -3.50
C LEU A 169 -12.29 20.11 -2.56
N SER A 170 -12.53 20.21 -1.25
CA SER A 170 -12.03 19.24 -0.27
C SER A 170 -12.63 17.85 -0.50
N LEU A 171 -13.95 17.77 -0.78
CA LEU A 171 -14.60 16.51 -1.14
C LEU A 171 -14.05 15.92 -2.44
N CYS A 172 -13.91 16.74 -3.49
CA CYS A 172 -13.39 16.28 -4.79
C CYS A 172 -11.95 15.79 -4.68
N ALA A 173 -11.10 16.52 -3.96
CA ALA A 173 -9.71 16.12 -3.70
C ALA A 173 -9.65 14.78 -2.94
N THR A 174 -10.52 14.61 -1.95
CA THR A 174 -10.59 13.37 -1.16
C THR A 174 -11.09 12.21 -2.02
N LEU A 175 -12.09 12.44 -2.88
CA LEU A 175 -12.58 11.42 -3.80
C LEU A 175 -11.53 11.02 -4.83
N LEU A 176 -10.81 12.00 -5.38
CA LEU A 176 -9.71 11.80 -6.31
C LEU A 176 -8.59 10.97 -5.68
N TRP A 177 -8.24 11.24 -4.42
CA TRP A 177 -7.33 10.39 -3.64
C TRP A 177 -7.86 8.96 -3.52
N SER A 178 -9.07 8.80 -2.99
CA SER A 178 -9.64 7.47 -2.68
C SER A 178 -9.92 6.62 -3.91
N GLY A 179 -10.10 7.22 -5.09
CA GLY A 179 -10.27 6.46 -6.34
C GLY A 179 -9.04 6.45 -7.23
N SER A 180 -7.91 7.00 -6.79
CA SER A 180 -6.65 6.92 -7.52
C SER A 180 -6.13 5.49 -7.54
N SER A 181 -5.54 5.08 -8.66
CA SER A 181 -4.86 3.78 -8.74
C SER A 181 -3.67 3.68 -7.77
N SER A 182 -3.01 4.79 -7.46
CA SER A 182 -1.94 4.87 -6.47
C SER A 182 -2.41 4.46 -5.08
N PHE A 183 -3.54 5.02 -4.61
CA PHE A 183 -4.13 4.64 -3.33
C PHE A 183 -4.57 3.18 -3.34
N TYR A 184 -5.18 2.75 -4.44
CA TYR A 184 -5.65 1.39 -4.66
C TYR A 184 -4.54 0.32 -4.64
N ARG A 185 -3.42 0.57 -5.33
CA ARG A 185 -2.27 -0.36 -5.32
C ARG A 185 -1.65 -0.44 -3.93
N LEU A 186 -1.54 0.70 -3.24
CA LEU A 186 -0.93 0.79 -1.92
C LEU A 186 -1.71 -0.03 -0.89
N ASN A 187 -3.04 0.10 -0.80
CA ASN A 187 -3.82 -0.65 0.19
C ASN A 187 -4.01 -2.14 -0.17
N HIS A 188 -4.12 -2.49 -1.46
CA HIS A 188 -4.29 -3.89 -1.90
C HIS A 188 -2.97 -4.68 -1.97
N SER A 189 -1.83 -4.00 -1.85
CA SER A 189 -0.53 -4.67 -1.68
C SER A 189 -0.44 -5.46 -0.37
N LEU A 190 -1.27 -5.12 0.62
CA LEU A 190 -1.21 -5.64 1.99
C LEU A 190 0.14 -5.43 2.69
N HIS A 191 0.87 -4.37 2.33
CA HIS A 191 2.12 -4.02 3.00
C HIS A 191 1.97 -2.83 3.97
N PHE A 192 2.92 -2.73 4.90
CA PHE A 192 2.93 -1.72 5.96
C PHE A 192 3.13 -0.29 5.48
N GLU A 193 3.58 -0.06 4.25
CA GLU A 193 3.73 1.29 3.67
C GLU A 193 2.40 2.03 3.51
N VAL A 194 1.26 1.34 3.66
CA VAL A 194 -0.07 1.98 3.81
C VAL A 194 -0.13 2.99 4.96
N LEU A 195 0.78 2.88 5.94
CA LEU A 195 0.90 3.83 7.05
C LEU A 195 1.40 5.22 6.61
N VAL A 196 2.12 5.31 5.48
CA VAL A 196 2.72 6.55 4.96
C VAL A 196 1.70 7.68 4.80
N PRO A 197 0.59 7.52 4.04
CA PRO A 197 -0.39 8.60 3.88
C PRO A 197 -1.02 9.03 5.21
N PHE A 198 -1.32 8.08 6.11
CA PHE A 198 -1.93 8.39 7.40
C PHE A 198 -0.98 9.20 8.29
N LEU A 199 0.26 8.75 8.44
CA LEU A 199 1.25 9.44 9.28
C LEU A 199 1.69 10.77 8.68
N PHE A 200 1.81 10.86 7.36
CA PHE A 200 2.12 12.13 6.69
C PHE A 200 1.01 13.16 6.86
N LEU A 201 -0.26 12.77 6.78
CA LEU A 201 -1.37 13.67 7.07
C LEU A 201 -1.38 14.11 8.55
N CYS A 202 -1.09 13.21 9.48
CA CYS A 202 -0.95 13.57 10.89
C CYS A 202 0.22 14.55 11.11
N LEU A 203 1.35 14.36 10.43
CA LEU A 203 2.50 15.27 10.42
C LEU A 203 2.08 16.66 9.94
N LEU A 204 1.42 16.74 8.77
CA LEU A 204 0.92 17.99 8.21
C LEU A 204 -0.05 18.71 9.16
N ILE A 205 -0.93 17.97 9.85
CA ILE A 205 -1.83 18.54 10.86
C ILE A 205 -1.05 19.05 12.08
N GLY A 206 -0.01 18.33 12.51
CA GLY A 206 0.90 18.76 13.58
C GLY A 206 1.59 20.07 13.26
N ILE A 207 2.15 20.20 12.05
CA ILE A 207 2.75 21.44 11.51
C ILE A 207 1.70 22.55 11.48
N GLN A 208 0.54 22.29 10.89
CA GLN A 208 -0.50 23.30 10.71
C GLN A 208 -1.04 23.85 12.02
N LYS A 209 -1.22 22.98 13.02
CA LYS A 209 -1.69 23.36 14.37
C LYS A 209 -0.56 23.85 15.28
N GLN A 210 0.71 23.78 14.85
CA GLN A 210 1.88 24.07 15.68
C GLN A 210 1.87 23.25 16.98
N LYS A 211 1.52 21.97 16.89
CA LYS A 211 1.48 21.06 18.04
C LYS A 211 2.70 20.15 18.00
N THR A 212 3.75 20.55 18.72
CA THR A 212 5.05 19.88 18.73
C THR A 212 4.96 18.41 19.10
N TRP A 213 4.09 18.02 20.04
CA TRP A 213 3.94 16.60 20.39
C TRP A 213 3.37 15.76 19.23
N ILE A 214 2.39 16.28 18.47
CA ILE A 214 1.86 15.60 17.28
C ILE A 214 2.98 15.49 16.24
N LEU A 215 3.68 16.60 15.98
CA LEU A 215 4.79 16.67 15.04
C LEU A 215 5.88 15.63 15.37
N LEU A 216 6.35 15.59 16.62
CA LEU A 216 7.41 14.68 17.06
C LEU A 216 6.98 13.22 16.97
N SER A 217 5.82 12.88 17.54
CA SER A 217 5.34 11.49 17.55
C SER A 217 5.09 10.98 16.13
N THR A 218 4.48 11.80 15.27
CA THR A 218 4.19 11.41 13.88
C THR A 218 5.45 11.33 13.03
N LEU A 219 6.40 12.24 13.19
CA LEU A 219 7.68 12.19 12.47
C LEU A 219 8.50 10.96 12.88
N CYS A 220 8.56 10.64 14.17
CA CYS A 220 9.24 9.44 14.66
C CYS A 220 8.64 8.16 14.06
N LEU A 221 7.30 8.04 14.09
CA LEU A 221 6.61 6.88 13.52
C LEU A 221 6.76 6.82 11.99
N PHE A 222 6.72 7.96 11.31
CA PHE A 222 6.84 8.04 9.85
C PHE A 222 8.23 7.60 9.38
N LEU A 223 9.29 8.09 10.02
CA LEU A 223 10.67 7.67 9.75
C LEU A 223 10.91 6.20 10.15
N GLY A 224 10.10 5.67 11.06
CA GLY A 224 10.09 4.26 11.41
C GLY A 224 9.38 3.36 10.40
N ILE A 225 8.80 3.86 9.30
CA ILE A 225 8.22 2.99 8.26
C ILE A 225 9.31 2.46 7.34
N LYS A 226 10.11 3.33 6.73
CA LYS A 226 11.22 2.97 5.86
C LYS A 226 12.28 4.05 5.88
N GLU A 227 13.53 3.63 5.77
CA GLU A 227 14.68 4.52 5.86
C GLU A 227 14.73 5.56 4.74
N ASP A 228 14.35 5.17 3.53
CA ASP A 228 14.41 6.02 2.35
C ASP A 228 13.40 7.18 2.39
N LEU A 229 12.27 7.04 3.10
CA LEU A 229 11.28 8.10 3.34
C LEU A 229 11.91 9.38 3.90
N SER A 230 12.98 9.26 4.68
CA SER A 230 13.72 10.41 5.20
C SER A 230 14.31 11.28 4.08
N ILE A 231 14.78 10.68 2.99
CA ILE A 231 15.29 11.38 1.80
C ILE A 231 14.15 12.16 1.14
N TYR A 232 13.02 11.51 0.87
CA TYR A 232 11.86 12.13 0.22
C TYR A 232 11.30 13.28 1.05
N LEU A 233 11.13 13.06 2.36
CA LEU A 233 10.61 14.07 3.26
C LEU A 233 11.61 15.22 3.47
N SER A 234 12.93 14.96 3.46
CA SER A 234 13.94 16.03 3.51
C SER A 234 13.91 16.90 2.25
N ALA A 235 13.87 16.31 1.06
CA ALA A 235 13.80 17.05 -0.21
C ALA A 235 12.51 17.90 -0.29
N LEU A 236 11.39 17.33 0.13
CA LEU A 236 10.12 18.04 0.21
C LEU A 236 10.17 19.19 1.22
N SER A 237 10.66 18.92 2.43
CA SER A 237 10.76 19.91 3.51
C SER A 237 11.67 21.07 3.11
N PHE A 238 12.79 20.78 2.44
CA PHE A 238 13.72 21.80 1.94
C PHE A 238 13.01 22.81 1.05
N VAL A 239 12.19 22.35 0.11
CA VAL A 239 11.40 23.25 -0.75
C VAL A 239 10.34 24.01 0.05
N LEU A 240 9.67 23.35 1.00
CA LEU A 240 8.63 23.98 1.82
C LEU A 240 9.16 25.05 2.80
N ILE A 241 10.44 25.01 3.19
CA ILE A 241 11.11 26.07 3.96
C ILE A 241 11.01 27.42 3.23
N PHE A 242 11.09 27.42 1.90
CA PHE A 242 11.06 28.63 1.07
C PHE A 242 9.65 29.02 0.62
N ILE A 243 8.74 28.06 0.46
CA ILE A 243 7.37 28.32 0.01
C ILE A 243 6.46 28.73 1.18
N GLU A 244 6.54 28.03 2.32
CA GLU A 244 5.63 28.21 3.45
C GLU A 244 6.27 29.04 4.57
N ASN A 245 6.49 30.34 4.32
CA ASN A 245 7.11 31.25 5.29
C ASN A 245 6.49 31.22 6.70
N LYS A 246 5.16 31.01 6.81
CA LYS A 246 4.44 30.93 8.11
C LYS A 246 4.77 29.67 8.93
N ARG A 247 5.31 28.62 8.30
CA ARG A 247 5.63 27.32 8.90
C ARG A 247 7.10 26.94 8.70
N LYS A 248 7.93 27.95 8.44
CA LYS A 248 9.35 27.78 8.12
C LYS A 248 10.11 27.04 9.24
N LYS A 249 9.82 27.36 10.51
CA LYS A 249 10.51 26.74 11.66
C LYS A 249 10.22 25.25 11.75
N GLU A 250 8.97 24.87 11.55
CA GLU A 250 8.52 23.47 11.55
C GLU A 250 9.14 22.69 10.39
N TRP A 251 9.21 23.28 9.19
CA TRP A 251 9.85 22.63 8.04
C TRP A 251 11.37 22.51 8.19
N ILE A 252 12.05 23.51 8.77
CA ILE A 252 13.48 23.40 9.15
C ILE A 252 13.69 22.26 10.13
N PHE A 253 12.80 22.13 11.13
CA PHE A 253 12.86 21.04 12.10
C PHE A 253 12.70 19.67 11.43
N VAL A 254 11.67 19.49 10.59
CA VAL A 254 11.46 18.23 9.86
C VAL A 254 12.66 17.89 8.97
N PHE A 255 13.17 18.87 8.20
CA PHE A 255 14.36 18.70 7.36
C PHE A 255 15.55 18.22 8.18
N SER A 256 15.85 18.90 9.28
CA SER A 256 17.01 18.60 10.13
C SER A 256 16.92 17.19 10.73
N ILE A 257 15.74 16.80 11.21
CA ILE A 257 15.52 15.45 11.76
C ILE A 257 15.63 14.37 10.67
N CYS A 258 15.11 14.60 9.47
CA CYS A 258 15.24 13.64 8.37
C CYS A 258 16.71 13.41 7.97
N VAL A 259 17.49 14.50 7.84
CA VAL A 259 18.92 14.44 7.54
C VAL A 259 19.68 13.73 8.68
N PHE A 260 19.42 14.11 9.93
CA PHE A 260 20.03 13.47 11.09
C PHE A 260 19.70 11.98 11.19
N TYR A 261 18.44 11.62 10.95
CA TYR A 261 18.01 10.23 10.93
C TYR A 261 18.76 9.43 9.87
N TYR A 262 18.79 9.91 8.63
CA TYR A 262 19.39 9.17 7.52
C TYR A 262 20.91 8.99 7.67
N PHE A 263 21.63 10.04 8.08
CA PHE A 263 23.10 10.00 8.12
C PHE A 263 23.67 9.46 9.44
N ILE A 264 22.92 9.53 10.55
CA ILE A 264 23.43 9.16 11.88
C ILE A 264 22.65 7.99 12.47
N ILE A 265 21.33 8.13 12.63
CA ILE A 265 20.52 7.14 13.35
C ILE A 265 20.38 5.84 12.55
N PHE A 266 20.06 5.92 11.27
CA PHE A 266 19.86 4.74 10.43
C PHE A 266 21.13 3.87 10.34
N PRO A 267 22.33 4.40 10.04
CA PRO A 267 23.56 3.59 10.05
C PRO A 267 23.86 2.95 11.40
N PHE A 268 23.59 3.67 12.49
CA PHE A 268 23.75 3.13 13.85
C PHE A 268 22.77 1.98 14.12
N LEU A 269 21.48 2.16 13.82
CA LEU A 269 20.46 1.12 13.99
C LEU A 269 20.71 -0.09 13.08
N ASN A 270 21.13 0.13 11.84
CA ASN A 270 21.43 -0.95 10.90
C ASN A 270 22.59 -1.82 11.41
N LYS A 271 23.64 -1.18 11.96
CA LYS A 271 24.76 -1.91 12.59
C LYS A 271 24.31 -2.76 13.78
N LEU A 272 23.31 -2.30 14.55
CA LEU A 272 22.73 -3.06 15.67
C LEU A 272 21.82 -4.19 15.20
N ALA A 273 21.06 -4.00 14.12
CA ALA A 273 20.13 -4.99 13.60
C ALA A 273 20.83 -6.20 12.95
N GLY A 274 22.08 -6.03 12.53
CA GLY A 274 22.90 -7.07 11.91
C GLY A 274 22.97 -6.93 10.38
N ASN A 275 23.61 -7.89 9.71
CA ASN A 275 23.71 -7.85 8.25
C ASN A 275 22.38 -8.23 7.60
N SER A 276 21.93 -7.39 6.67
CA SER A 276 20.79 -7.68 5.80
C SER A 276 21.08 -8.87 4.89
N ALA A 277 20.05 -9.64 4.55
CA ALA A 277 20.09 -10.61 3.47
C ALA A 277 19.92 -9.96 2.08
N GLU A 278 19.65 -8.65 2.02
CA GLU A 278 19.43 -7.94 0.76
C GLU A 278 20.71 -7.75 -0.05
N LYS A 279 20.55 -7.90 -1.36
CA LYS A 279 21.49 -7.43 -2.37
C LYS A 279 21.58 -5.91 -2.31
N ASN A 280 22.80 -5.38 -2.44
CA ASN A 280 23.05 -3.95 -2.28
C ASN A 280 22.27 -3.15 -3.35
N TRP A 281 21.72 -1.97 -3.02
CA TRP A 281 21.02 -1.13 -4.01
C TRP A 281 21.86 -0.91 -5.28
N LYS A 282 23.19 -0.88 -5.17
CA LYS A 282 24.12 -0.87 -6.32
C LYS A 282 23.81 -1.94 -7.38
N GLU A 283 23.33 -3.12 -6.99
CA GLU A 283 22.95 -4.19 -7.92
C GLU A 283 21.69 -3.83 -8.74
N TYR A 284 20.80 -2.98 -8.21
CA TYR A 284 19.59 -2.50 -8.88
C TYR A 284 19.86 -1.41 -9.93
N TRP A 285 21.03 -0.75 -9.86
CA TRP A 285 21.45 0.29 -10.81
C TRP A 285 22.42 -0.22 -11.89
N GLY A 286 22.86 -1.49 -11.77
CA GLY A 286 24.00 -2.03 -12.50
C GLY A 286 25.34 -1.51 -11.97
N GLN A 287 26.45 -1.92 -12.58
CA GLN A 287 27.78 -1.59 -12.06
C GLN A 287 28.14 -0.09 -12.11
N ASP A 288 27.42 0.73 -12.90
CA ASP A 288 27.70 2.17 -12.98
C ASP A 288 26.43 3.03 -13.23
N PRO A 289 25.90 3.73 -12.20
CA PRO A 289 24.71 4.58 -12.29
C PRO A 289 24.81 5.69 -13.35
N PHE A 290 26.02 6.21 -13.60
CA PHE A 290 26.23 7.29 -14.57
C PHE A 290 26.03 6.79 -16.01
N PHE A 291 26.57 5.62 -16.33
CA PHE A 291 26.32 4.97 -17.62
C PHE A 291 24.86 4.56 -17.79
N SER A 292 24.18 4.12 -16.72
CA SER A 292 22.75 3.83 -16.76
C SER A 292 21.92 5.07 -17.11
N ILE A 293 22.26 6.24 -16.54
CA ILE A 293 21.62 7.53 -16.90
C ILE A 293 21.90 7.91 -18.35
N LEU A 294 23.14 7.81 -18.81
CA LEU A 294 23.51 8.11 -20.20
C LEU A 294 22.77 7.20 -21.18
N LYS A 295 22.76 5.89 -20.93
CA LYS A 295 22.03 4.90 -21.72
C LYS A 295 20.53 5.18 -21.72
N TYR A 296 19.99 5.67 -20.60
CA TYR A 296 18.60 6.08 -20.51
C TYR A 296 18.27 7.24 -21.44
N ILE A 297 19.05 8.31 -21.36
CA ILE A 297 18.86 9.53 -22.18
C ILE A 297 19.05 9.24 -23.67
N GLN A 298 19.98 8.35 -24.01
CA GLN A 298 20.28 7.97 -25.39
C GLN A 298 19.25 7.00 -25.99
N ASN A 299 18.49 6.28 -25.16
CA ASN A 299 17.51 5.31 -25.63
C ASN A 299 16.12 5.94 -25.76
N PRO A 300 15.56 6.05 -26.98
CA PRO A 300 14.25 6.67 -27.21
C PRO A 300 13.10 5.89 -26.56
N GLU A 301 13.22 4.58 -26.39
CA GLU A 301 12.20 3.75 -25.74
C GLU A 301 12.10 4.09 -24.25
N TYR A 302 13.23 4.24 -23.57
CA TYR A 302 13.27 4.61 -22.16
C TYR A 302 12.71 6.01 -21.92
N MET A 303 13.05 6.97 -22.79
CA MET A 303 12.46 8.30 -22.76
C MET A 303 10.95 8.27 -23.01
N PHE A 304 10.47 7.49 -23.98
CA PHE A 304 9.04 7.31 -24.22
C PHE A 304 8.33 6.72 -22.99
N GLN A 305 8.92 5.71 -22.35
CA GLN A 305 8.40 5.12 -21.12
C GLN A 305 8.38 6.16 -19.98
N TYR A 306 9.42 6.99 -19.81
CA TYR A 306 9.43 8.07 -18.81
C TYR A 306 8.21 8.99 -18.94
N TRP A 307 8.01 9.53 -20.14
CA TRP A 307 6.92 10.46 -20.44
C TRP A 307 5.55 9.79 -20.37
N LYS A 308 5.46 8.51 -20.77
CA LYS A 308 4.27 7.69 -20.53
C LYS A 308 3.93 7.65 -19.03
N GLY A 309 4.93 7.44 -18.17
CA GLY A 309 4.74 7.42 -16.72
C GLY A 309 4.24 8.76 -16.16
N ILE A 310 4.85 9.89 -16.56
CA ILE A 310 4.38 11.23 -16.17
C ILE A 310 2.95 11.48 -16.65
N ARG A 311 2.65 11.12 -17.91
CA ARG A 311 1.32 11.25 -18.49
C ARG A 311 0.30 10.44 -17.69
N ASP A 312 0.59 9.15 -17.45
CA ASP A 312 -0.32 8.24 -16.77
C ASP A 312 -0.57 8.69 -15.33
N LEU A 313 0.47 9.11 -14.61
CA LEU A 313 0.31 9.71 -13.29
C LEU A 313 -0.50 11.02 -13.35
N SER A 314 -0.25 11.88 -14.34
CA SER A 314 -0.97 13.16 -14.43
C SER A 314 -2.45 12.97 -14.76
N LEU A 315 -2.78 12.03 -15.65
CA LEU A 315 -4.17 11.70 -15.99
C LEU A 315 -4.91 11.11 -14.78
N GLU A 316 -4.28 10.19 -14.04
CA GLU A 316 -4.82 9.60 -12.81
C GLU A 316 -5.25 10.68 -11.80
N TRP A 317 -4.42 11.71 -11.66
CA TRP A 317 -4.63 12.82 -10.72
C TRP A 317 -5.35 14.02 -11.35
N GLY A 318 -5.98 13.85 -12.51
CA GLY A 318 -6.73 14.93 -13.16
C GLY A 318 -5.91 16.18 -13.49
N PHE A 319 -4.60 16.01 -13.67
CA PHE A 319 -3.56 17.04 -13.82
C PHE A 319 -3.32 17.92 -12.59
N TRP A 320 -3.88 17.60 -11.43
CA TRP A 320 -3.67 18.41 -10.22
C TRP A 320 -2.22 18.33 -9.73
N ASN A 321 -1.53 17.22 -10.00
CA ASN A 321 -0.09 17.07 -9.74
C ASN A 321 0.77 18.15 -10.43
N LEU A 322 0.37 18.62 -11.62
CA LEU A 322 1.10 19.65 -12.36
C LEU A 322 0.96 21.06 -11.76
N THR A 323 0.11 21.24 -10.75
CA THR A 323 -0.08 22.52 -10.07
C THR A 323 0.91 22.74 -8.91
N GLY A 324 1.82 21.80 -8.67
CA GLY A 324 2.71 21.77 -7.51
C GLY A 324 3.74 22.90 -7.42
N GLY A 325 3.91 23.71 -8.46
CA GLY A 325 4.91 24.78 -8.49
C GLY A 325 6.32 24.25 -8.22
N TRP A 326 7.06 24.88 -7.30
CA TRP A 326 8.42 24.46 -6.93
C TRP A 326 8.51 23.06 -6.32
N ILE A 327 7.41 22.50 -5.80
CA ILE A 327 7.37 21.11 -5.28
C ILE A 327 7.59 20.09 -6.43
N LEU A 328 7.27 20.46 -7.67
CA LEU A 328 7.51 19.61 -8.84
C LEU A 328 8.99 19.29 -9.06
N PHE A 329 9.91 20.17 -8.67
CA PHE A 329 11.34 19.97 -8.91
C PHE A 329 11.90 18.75 -8.15
N PRO A 330 11.83 18.70 -6.80
CA PRO A 330 12.26 17.49 -6.07
C PRO A 330 11.39 16.28 -6.42
N PHE A 331 10.10 16.47 -6.70
CA PHE A 331 9.22 15.37 -7.13
C PHE A 331 9.71 14.70 -8.41
N LEU A 332 10.00 15.47 -9.48
CA LEU A 332 10.47 14.93 -10.75
C LEU A 332 11.86 14.31 -10.64
N GLY A 333 12.76 14.91 -9.85
CA GLY A 333 14.08 14.35 -9.58
C GLY A 333 13.99 12.97 -8.92
N LEU A 334 13.20 12.85 -7.86
CA LEU A 334 13.00 11.59 -7.13
C LEU A 334 12.14 10.58 -7.90
N TYR A 335 11.15 11.05 -8.67
CA TYR A 335 10.37 10.19 -9.58
C TYR A 335 11.26 9.57 -10.66
N SER A 336 12.23 10.33 -11.18
CA SER A 336 13.19 9.83 -12.16
C SER A 336 14.00 8.67 -11.61
N VAL A 337 14.38 8.69 -10.34
CA VAL A 337 15.12 7.60 -9.68
C VAL A 337 14.39 6.26 -9.84
N PHE A 338 13.07 6.22 -9.67
CA PHE A 338 12.27 5.00 -9.93
C PHE A 338 12.28 4.62 -11.41
N ARG A 339 12.00 5.59 -12.29
CA ARG A 339 11.85 5.33 -13.73
C ARG A 339 13.14 4.89 -14.43
N LEU A 340 14.29 5.12 -13.80
CA LEU A 340 15.61 4.66 -14.24
C LEU A 340 15.95 3.24 -13.78
N SER A 341 15.16 2.62 -12.89
CA SER A 341 15.42 1.28 -12.38
C SER A 341 15.37 0.23 -13.48
N ILE A 342 16.29 -0.75 -13.41
CA ILE A 342 16.29 -1.92 -14.31
C ILE A 342 15.15 -2.89 -14.00
N HIS A 343 14.61 -2.83 -12.79
CA HIS A 343 13.55 -3.72 -12.32
C HIS A 343 12.17 -3.16 -12.68
N PRO A 344 11.36 -3.88 -13.48
CA PRO A 344 10.06 -3.37 -13.95
C PRO A 344 9.11 -2.94 -12.82
N TRP A 345 9.08 -3.68 -11.71
CA TRP A 345 8.19 -3.36 -10.58
C TRP A 345 8.53 -2.05 -9.87
N VAL A 346 9.82 -1.72 -9.74
CA VAL A 346 10.27 -0.41 -9.20
C VAL A 346 9.99 0.68 -10.23
N ARG A 347 10.34 0.43 -11.49
CA ARG A 347 10.15 1.37 -12.59
C ARG A 347 8.69 1.78 -12.75
N ASP A 348 7.78 0.83 -12.75
CA ASP A 348 6.35 1.05 -13.01
C ASP A 348 5.55 1.38 -11.74
N LEU A 349 6.25 1.59 -10.62
CA LEU A 349 5.66 1.90 -9.31
C LEU A 349 4.55 0.90 -8.96
N TYR A 350 4.89 -0.38 -9.16
CA TYR A 350 3.99 -1.51 -8.94
C TYR A 350 3.66 -1.63 -7.45
N SER A 351 2.49 -2.14 -7.10
CA SER A 351 2.14 -2.45 -5.70
C SER A 351 2.36 -1.26 -4.73
N TYR A 352 3.07 -1.50 -3.64
CA TYR A 352 3.40 -0.51 -2.62
C TYR A 352 4.47 0.51 -3.03
N TYR A 353 5.26 0.29 -4.10
CA TYR A 353 6.43 1.13 -4.46
C TYR A 353 6.12 2.61 -4.76
N ILE A 354 4.84 2.98 -4.86
CA ILE A 354 4.39 4.37 -4.93
C ILE A 354 4.57 5.15 -3.61
N TYR A 355 4.73 4.46 -2.48
CA TYR A 355 4.77 5.03 -1.12
C TYR A 355 5.68 6.27 -0.96
N PRO A 356 6.90 6.35 -1.57
CA PRO A 356 7.80 7.48 -1.35
C PRO A 356 7.29 8.78 -1.99
N LEU A 357 6.42 8.66 -2.98
CA LEU A 357 5.85 9.79 -3.71
C LEU A 357 4.56 10.30 -3.07
N ILE A 358 3.92 9.52 -2.20
CA ILE A 358 2.65 9.87 -1.53
C ILE A 358 2.71 11.24 -0.81
N PRO A 359 3.79 11.61 -0.09
CA PRO A 359 3.89 12.95 0.51
C PRO A 359 3.71 14.10 -0.50
N PHE A 360 4.29 13.96 -1.70
CA PHE A 360 4.16 14.93 -2.78
C PHE A 360 2.74 14.94 -3.34
N LEU A 361 2.16 13.77 -3.59
CA LEU A 361 0.82 13.63 -4.16
C LEU A 361 -0.27 14.23 -3.25
N ILE A 362 -0.16 14.05 -1.93
CA ILE A 362 -1.06 14.67 -0.95
C ILE A 362 -0.95 16.20 -0.99
N LEU A 363 0.26 16.74 -1.11
CA LEU A 363 0.44 18.18 -1.24
C LEU A 363 -0.04 18.72 -2.59
N PHE A 364 0.04 17.92 -3.66
CA PHE A 364 -0.53 18.28 -4.95
C PHE A 364 -2.05 18.40 -4.93
N LEU A 365 -2.75 17.65 -4.08
CA LEU A 365 -4.18 17.89 -3.86
C LEU A 365 -4.42 19.27 -3.24
N LYS A 366 -3.61 19.66 -2.26
CA LYS A 366 -3.68 21.00 -1.66
C LYS A 366 -3.37 22.09 -2.70
N THR A 367 -2.26 21.97 -3.45
CA THR A 367 -1.93 22.98 -4.47
C THR A 367 -2.95 23.02 -5.59
N GLY A 368 -3.49 21.86 -6.00
CA GLY A 368 -4.51 21.73 -7.03
C GLY A 368 -5.80 22.44 -6.63
N THR A 369 -6.28 22.22 -5.40
CA THR A 369 -7.46 22.93 -4.89
C THR A 369 -7.24 24.43 -4.81
N ASN A 370 -6.06 24.90 -4.37
CA ASN A 370 -5.73 26.32 -4.33
C ASN A 370 -5.66 26.94 -5.73
N TRP A 371 -5.06 26.23 -6.69
CA TRP A 371 -4.93 26.67 -8.08
C TRP A 371 -6.30 26.79 -8.74
N ILE A 372 -7.16 25.78 -8.58
CA ILE A 372 -8.54 25.79 -9.09
C ILE A 372 -9.33 26.93 -8.46
N GLN A 373 -9.22 27.11 -7.14
CA GLN A 373 -9.91 28.19 -6.43
C GLN A 373 -9.47 29.56 -6.96
N TYR A 374 -8.16 29.80 -7.09
CA TYR A 374 -7.61 31.02 -7.66
C TYR A 374 -8.15 31.27 -9.07
N TYR A 375 -8.12 30.24 -9.93
CA TYR A 375 -8.54 30.37 -11.32
C TYR A 375 -10.06 30.61 -11.47
N ILE A 376 -10.89 30.00 -10.63
CA ILE A 376 -12.34 30.27 -10.61
C ILE A 376 -12.64 31.72 -10.19
N HIS A 377 -11.85 32.27 -9.26
CA HIS A 377 -12.09 33.61 -8.73
C HIS A 377 -11.47 34.72 -9.60
N ASN A 378 -10.30 34.47 -10.20
CA ASN A 378 -9.44 35.51 -10.77
C ASN A 378 -9.13 35.33 -12.28
N SER A 379 -9.66 34.31 -12.97
CA SER A 379 -9.32 34.10 -14.38
C SER A 379 -9.92 35.15 -15.32
N ASN A 380 -9.02 35.91 -15.98
CA ASN A 380 -9.30 36.79 -17.13
C ASN A 380 -9.22 36.06 -18.48
N THR A 381 -9.12 34.72 -18.48
CA THR A 381 -9.01 33.93 -19.72
C THR A 381 -10.30 34.01 -20.53
N LYS A 382 -10.19 34.44 -21.80
CA LYS A 382 -11.33 34.71 -22.72
C LYS A 382 -12.39 33.59 -22.75
N PHE A 383 -11.99 32.32 -22.80
CA PHE A 383 -12.91 31.18 -22.91
C PHE A 383 -13.77 30.92 -21.67
N LEU A 384 -13.27 31.23 -20.48
CA LEU A 384 -14.00 30.98 -19.23
C LEU A 384 -14.75 32.21 -18.74
N HIS A 385 -14.39 33.41 -19.20
CA HIS A 385 -15.08 34.63 -18.80
C HIS A 385 -16.59 34.61 -19.13
N THR A 386 -16.99 33.81 -20.10
CA THR A 386 -18.41 33.61 -20.50
C THR A 386 -19.22 32.77 -19.52
N PHE A 387 -18.59 32.02 -18.60
CA PHE A 387 -19.28 31.12 -17.68
C PHE A 387 -19.31 31.65 -16.23
N PRO A 388 -20.45 31.58 -15.52
CA PRO A 388 -20.53 31.81 -14.08
C PRO A 388 -19.59 30.90 -13.27
N LYS A 389 -19.16 31.37 -12.09
CA LYS A 389 -18.20 30.67 -11.21
C LYS A 389 -18.55 29.20 -10.93
N ASP A 390 -19.82 28.91 -10.65
CA ASP A 390 -20.28 27.55 -10.36
C ASP A 390 -20.18 26.63 -11.60
N GLN A 391 -20.38 27.15 -12.81
CA GLN A 391 -20.23 26.41 -14.07
C GLN A 391 -18.76 26.17 -14.41
N LYS A 392 -17.88 27.17 -14.20
CA LYS A 392 -16.41 27.00 -14.33
C LYS A 392 -15.92 25.84 -13.48
N LEU A 393 -16.32 25.81 -12.20
CA LEU A 393 -15.93 24.74 -11.29
C LEU A 393 -16.43 23.38 -11.80
N LEU A 394 -17.70 23.29 -12.19
CA LEU A 394 -18.27 22.04 -12.69
C LEU A 394 -17.51 21.51 -13.92
N LEU A 395 -17.19 22.37 -14.89
CA LEU A 395 -16.41 21.98 -16.08
C LEU A 395 -15.03 21.45 -15.71
N VAL A 396 -14.32 22.14 -14.79
CA VAL A 396 -13.00 21.68 -14.31
C VAL A 396 -13.12 20.33 -13.62
N LEU A 397 -14.15 20.12 -12.80
CA LEU A 397 -14.36 18.84 -12.10
C LEU A 397 -14.73 17.71 -13.07
N ILE A 398 -15.62 17.96 -14.04
CA ILE A 398 -15.97 16.97 -15.08
C ILE A 398 -14.71 16.58 -15.87
N PHE A 399 -13.89 17.55 -16.26
CA PHE A 399 -12.63 17.27 -16.96
C PHE A 399 -11.67 16.46 -16.09
N THR A 400 -11.44 16.90 -14.84
CA THR A 400 -10.58 16.22 -13.84
C THR A 400 -10.98 14.76 -13.68
N PHE A 401 -12.26 14.49 -13.43
CA PHE A 401 -12.72 13.12 -13.22
C PHE A 401 -12.81 12.31 -14.51
N SER A 402 -13.12 12.92 -15.66
CA SER A 402 -13.12 12.20 -16.95
C SER A 402 -11.74 11.62 -17.29
N VAL A 403 -10.69 12.43 -17.15
CA VAL A 403 -9.31 11.95 -17.45
C VAL A 403 -8.81 10.96 -16.39
N SER A 404 -9.19 11.16 -15.13
CA SER A 404 -8.88 10.23 -14.04
C SER A 404 -9.56 8.88 -14.26
N ILE A 405 -10.86 8.86 -14.57
CA ILE A 405 -11.61 7.64 -14.93
C ILE A 405 -10.96 6.95 -16.12
N TYR A 406 -10.65 7.70 -17.19
CA TYR A 406 -10.03 7.13 -18.39
C TYR A 406 -8.69 6.44 -18.11
N ARG A 407 -7.84 7.05 -17.29
CA ARG A 407 -6.59 6.40 -16.86
C ARG A 407 -6.93 5.20 -16.00
N ASN A 408 -7.73 5.38 -14.95
CA ASN A 408 -7.94 4.34 -13.96
C ASN A 408 -8.65 3.13 -14.59
N SER A 409 -9.45 3.32 -15.64
CA SER A 409 -10.05 2.26 -16.47
C SER A 409 -9.07 1.60 -17.46
N LYS A 410 -7.76 1.85 -17.32
CA LYS A 410 -6.69 1.15 -18.03
C LYS A 410 -5.69 0.49 -17.09
N GLU A 411 -5.90 0.63 -15.78
CA GLU A 411 -5.20 -0.21 -14.83
C GLU A 411 -5.51 -1.68 -15.19
N THR A 412 -4.53 -2.57 -15.10
CA THR A 412 -4.77 -3.97 -15.50
C THR A 412 -4.28 -4.98 -14.48
N GLU A 413 -3.56 -4.49 -13.49
CA GLU A 413 -2.81 -5.32 -12.56
C GLU A 413 -3.49 -5.44 -11.20
N TYR A 414 -4.41 -4.51 -10.89
CA TYR A 414 -5.07 -4.40 -9.59
C TYR A 414 -6.59 -4.13 -9.73
N PRO A 415 -7.44 -4.76 -8.90
CA PRO A 415 -7.10 -5.82 -7.95
C PRO A 415 -6.65 -7.09 -8.66
N ILE A 416 -5.82 -7.87 -7.99
CA ILE A 416 -5.64 -9.26 -8.36
C ILE A 416 -7.00 -9.94 -8.18
N VAL A 417 -7.54 -10.46 -9.28
CA VAL A 417 -8.79 -11.22 -9.25
C VAL A 417 -8.47 -12.58 -8.65
N PHE A 418 -9.10 -12.88 -7.53
CA PHE A 418 -8.91 -14.11 -6.78
C PHE A 418 -10.03 -15.10 -7.04
N GLU A 419 -9.71 -16.39 -7.04
CA GLU A 419 -10.67 -17.49 -7.18
C GLU A 419 -10.75 -18.27 -5.85
N PRO A 420 -11.74 -18.01 -4.98
CA PRO A 420 -11.87 -18.67 -3.68
C PRO A 420 -12.09 -20.18 -3.83
N LYS A 421 -11.48 -20.97 -2.93
CA LYS A 421 -11.55 -22.43 -2.94
C LYS A 421 -12.11 -22.96 -1.60
N PRO A 422 -13.40 -22.71 -1.29
CA PRO A 422 -13.96 -22.94 0.04
C PRO A 422 -13.83 -24.39 0.53
N ASN A 423 -14.07 -25.37 -0.36
CA ASN A 423 -13.96 -26.79 0.00
C ASN A 423 -12.52 -27.16 0.43
N GLN A 424 -11.51 -26.61 -0.26
CA GLN A 424 -10.09 -26.84 0.07
C GLN A 424 -9.69 -26.11 1.35
N VAL A 425 -10.26 -24.94 1.61
CA VAL A 425 -10.06 -24.21 2.85
C VAL A 425 -10.61 -25.00 4.03
N GLU A 426 -11.83 -25.54 3.92
CA GLU A 426 -12.45 -26.36 4.96
C GLU A 426 -11.67 -27.66 5.22
N GLU A 427 -11.24 -28.32 4.15
CA GLU A 427 -10.38 -29.50 4.20
C GLU A 427 -9.07 -29.19 4.96
N LEU A 428 -8.37 -28.12 4.59
CA LEU A 428 -7.13 -27.71 5.26
C LEU A 428 -7.37 -27.36 6.72
N LYS A 429 -8.41 -26.57 7.03
CA LYS A 429 -8.75 -26.20 8.42
C LYS A 429 -8.99 -27.44 9.28
N THR A 430 -9.67 -28.45 8.74
CA THR A 430 -9.92 -29.71 9.44
C THR A 430 -8.62 -30.45 9.76
N ILE A 431 -7.67 -30.48 8.82
CA ILE A 431 -6.36 -31.11 9.02
C ILE A 431 -5.54 -30.36 10.10
N LEU A 432 -5.53 -29.02 10.05
CA LEU A 432 -4.71 -28.18 10.92
C LEU A 432 -5.12 -28.24 12.40
N ILE A 433 -6.36 -28.64 12.74
CA ILE A 433 -6.83 -28.81 14.13
C ILE A 433 -5.98 -29.83 14.91
N GLN A 434 -5.33 -30.77 14.21
CA GLN A 434 -4.50 -31.80 14.84
C GLN A 434 -3.14 -31.30 15.32
N ILE A 435 -2.72 -30.10 14.91
CA ILE A 435 -1.44 -29.52 15.32
C ILE A 435 -1.61 -28.88 16.70
N PRO A 436 -0.91 -29.38 17.74
CA PRO A 436 -0.95 -28.75 19.06
C PRO A 436 -0.43 -27.30 19.02
N PRO A 437 -0.98 -26.40 19.87
CA PRO A 437 -0.47 -25.04 19.96
C PRO A 437 0.98 -25.02 20.47
N SER A 438 1.78 -24.05 20.03
CA SER A 438 3.21 -23.87 20.35
C SER A 438 4.18 -24.82 19.64
N ASP A 439 3.69 -25.89 19.00
CA ASP A 439 4.55 -26.75 18.18
C ASP A 439 5.05 -26.00 16.93
N SER A 440 6.23 -26.40 16.46
CA SER A 440 6.85 -25.84 15.25
C SER A 440 6.36 -26.54 13.99
N VAL A 441 6.02 -25.75 12.97
CA VAL A 441 5.39 -26.25 11.73
C VAL A 441 6.20 -25.82 10.51
N SER A 442 6.55 -26.77 9.65
CA SER A 442 7.03 -26.52 8.29
C SER A 442 5.85 -26.42 7.34
N ALA A 443 5.70 -25.32 6.61
CA ALA A 443 4.60 -25.15 5.67
C ALA A 443 4.98 -24.35 4.42
N GLY A 444 4.25 -24.57 3.32
CA GLY A 444 4.35 -23.69 2.15
C GLY A 444 3.92 -22.25 2.48
N PHE A 445 4.41 -21.27 1.72
CA PHE A 445 4.05 -19.85 1.89
C PHE A 445 2.53 -19.65 1.84
N HIS A 446 1.87 -20.22 0.85
CA HIS A 446 0.43 -20.18 0.64
C HIS A 446 -0.42 -20.84 1.75
N LEU A 447 0.14 -21.79 2.50
CA LEU A 447 -0.53 -22.48 3.61
C LEU A 447 -0.27 -21.80 4.96
N SER A 448 0.82 -21.05 5.07
CA SER A 448 1.27 -20.40 6.30
C SER A 448 0.23 -19.47 6.95
N PRO A 449 -0.63 -18.72 6.21
CA PRO A 449 -1.69 -17.93 6.81
C PRO A 449 -2.72 -18.74 7.61
N PHE A 450 -2.96 -20.01 7.26
CA PHE A 450 -3.97 -20.85 7.90
C PHE A 450 -3.51 -21.46 9.22
N ILE A 451 -2.19 -21.51 9.44
CA ILE A 451 -1.62 -22.07 10.66
C ILE A 451 -1.85 -21.09 11.80
N SER A 452 -2.29 -21.61 12.94
CA SER A 452 -2.53 -20.83 14.15
C SER A 452 -1.37 -19.89 14.49
N LEU A 453 -1.70 -18.68 14.95
CA LEU A 453 -0.73 -17.68 15.40
C LEU A 453 0.03 -18.12 16.67
N LYS A 454 -0.46 -19.16 17.37
CA LYS A 454 0.24 -19.77 18.51
C LYS A 454 1.37 -20.71 18.08
N ASN A 455 1.48 -21.04 16.80
CA ASN A 455 2.51 -21.93 16.27
C ASN A 455 3.61 -21.13 15.57
N SER A 456 4.85 -21.56 15.75
CA SER A 456 5.97 -21.06 14.96
C SER A 456 5.95 -21.71 13.59
N VAL A 457 5.99 -20.91 12.52
CA VAL A 457 5.90 -21.41 11.14
C VAL A 457 7.18 -21.13 10.39
N TYR A 458 7.69 -22.16 9.75
CA TYR A 458 8.93 -22.14 8.98
C TYR A 458 8.58 -22.47 7.53
N PRO A 459 8.93 -21.61 6.55
CA PRO A 459 8.63 -21.89 5.16
C PRO A 459 9.43 -23.09 4.67
N ILE A 460 8.77 -24.00 3.96
CA ILE A 460 9.42 -25.13 3.30
C ILE A 460 10.34 -24.61 2.20
N ARG A 461 11.60 -25.04 2.23
CA ARG A 461 12.60 -24.79 1.19
C ARG A 461 13.38 -26.08 0.94
N GLU A 462 13.92 -26.24 -0.27
CA GLU A 462 14.62 -27.46 -0.70
C GLU A 462 15.67 -27.93 0.32
N ASN A 463 16.43 -27.00 0.92
CA ASN A 463 17.58 -27.29 1.80
C ASN A 463 17.32 -27.11 3.31
N ARG A 464 16.08 -26.86 3.76
CA ARG A 464 15.79 -26.62 5.20
C ARG A 464 15.32 -27.88 5.92
N GLU A 465 15.75 -28.09 7.16
CA GLU A 465 15.30 -29.23 7.97
C GLU A 465 13.81 -29.17 8.28
N TRP A 466 13.20 -30.36 8.42
CA TRP A 466 11.80 -30.45 8.83
C TRP A 466 11.64 -30.07 10.30
N LYS A 467 10.58 -29.30 10.59
CA LYS A 467 10.12 -29.06 11.95
C LYS A 467 9.22 -30.20 12.43
N GLU A 468 8.74 -30.11 13.66
CA GLU A 468 7.98 -31.20 14.27
C GLU A 468 6.78 -31.62 13.44
N TRP A 469 6.02 -30.64 12.95
CA TRP A 469 4.90 -30.86 12.05
C TRP A 469 5.21 -30.33 10.66
N ILE A 470 4.71 -31.01 9.64
CA ILE A 470 4.90 -30.63 8.25
C ILE A 470 3.54 -30.62 7.56
N VAL A 471 3.19 -29.49 6.95
CA VAL A 471 1.96 -29.30 6.19
C VAL A 471 2.31 -29.01 4.74
N ILE A 472 1.77 -29.81 3.82
CA ILE A 472 2.03 -29.67 2.39
C ILE A 472 0.74 -29.59 1.58
N ASP A 473 0.80 -28.86 0.48
CA ASP A 473 -0.10 -29.01 -0.66
C ASP A 473 0.63 -29.90 -1.67
N ARG A 474 -0.01 -31.00 -2.04
CA ARG A 474 0.55 -32.04 -2.90
C ARG A 474 0.47 -31.68 -4.38
N LYS A 475 -0.24 -30.60 -4.73
CA LYS A 475 -0.50 -30.19 -6.12
C LYS A 475 -0.09 -28.73 -6.42
N TYR A 476 0.51 -28.02 -5.46
CA TYR A 476 0.85 -26.61 -5.59
C TYR A 476 2.24 -26.40 -6.17
N ASN A 477 2.32 -25.78 -7.34
CA ASN A 477 3.59 -25.34 -7.91
C ASN A 477 3.63 -23.81 -7.93
N SER A 478 4.69 -23.24 -7.39
CA SER A 478 5.01 -21.81 -7.50
C SER A 478 6.45 -21.62 -7.98
N PRO A 479 6.83 -20.37 -8.37
CA PRO A 479 8.22 -20.06 -8.73
C PRO A 479 9.23 -20.37 -7.61
N TYR A 480 8.77 -20.47 -6.36
CA TYR A 480 9.63 -20.68 -5.19
C TYR A 480 9.55 -22.11 -4.63
N LEU A 481 8.58 -22.90 -5.08
CA LEU A 481 8.21 -24.16 -4.44
C LEU A 481 7.61 -25.13 -5.45
N SER A 482 8.31 -26.23 -5.76
CA SER A 482 7.79 -27.35 -6.54
C SER A 482 7.24 -28.42 -5.61
N SER A 483 5.93 -28.71 -5.70
CA SER A 483 5.33 -29.83 -4.95
C SER A 483 6.03 -31.14 -5.28
N GLU A 484 6.40 -31.37 -6.53
CA GLU A 484 7.05 -32.62 -6.96
C GLU A 484 8.38 -32.85 -6.23
N LYS A 485 9.30 -31.88 -6.26
CA LYS A 485 10.58 -31.99 -5.55
C LYS A 485 10.42 -32.16 -4.03
N ILE A 486 9.42 -31.50 -3.46
CA ILE A 486 9.14 -31.60 -2.02
C ILE A 486 8.58 -32.97 -1.68
N LEU A 487 7.69 -33.50 -2.52
CA LEU A 487 7.14 -34.83 -2.36
C LEU A 487 8.23 -35.89 -2.50
N GLU A 488 9.16 -35.77 -3.46
CA GLU A 488 10.32 -36.67 -3.58
C GLU A 488 11.14 -36.70 -2.30
N ARG A 489 11.44 -35.53 -1.74
CA ARG A 489 12.16 -35.42 -0.47
C ARG A 489 11.37 -36.03 0.70
N ILE A 490 10.06 -35.77 0.77
CA ILE A 490 9.19 -36.32 1.81
C ILE A 490 9.11 -37.84 1.70
N ASP A 491 8.94 -38.38 0.50
CA ASP A 491 8.82 -39.81 0.27
C ASP A 491 10.12 -40.53 0.67
N SER A 492 11.28 -39.95 0.34
CA SER A 492 12.58 -40.42 0.82
C SER A 492 12.67 -40.43 2.36
N ASP A 493 12.29 -39.31 3.01
CA ASP A 493 12.33 -39.18 4.47
C ASP A 493 11.29 -40.08 5.18
N VAL A 494 10.18 -40.42 4.53
CA VAL A 494 9.18 -41.39 5.02
C VAL A 494 9.71 -42.82 4.88
N GLN A 495 10.36 -43.17 3.77
CA GLN A 495 10.93 -44.51 3.55
C GLN A 495 12.00 -44.86 4.59
N ILE A 496 12.84 -43.90 4.99
CA ILE A 496 13.85 -44.08 6.04
C ILE A 496 13.28 -43.93 7.46
N GLY A 497 11.96 -43.76 7.61
CA GLY A 497 11.26 -43.67 8.90
C GLY A 497 11.44 -42.37 9.68
N LYS A 498 12.06 -41.35 9.08
CA LYS A 498 12.27 -40.01 9.68
C LYS A 498 10.97 -39.22 9.77
N LEU A 499 10.08 -39.37 8.79
CA LEU A 499 8.73 -38.77 8.78
C LEU A 499 7.65 -39.85 8.85
N ARG A 500 6.51 -39.51 9.43
CA ARG A 500 5.29 -40.33 9.37
C ARG A 500 4.09 -39.52 8.93
N TRP A 501 3.23 -40.12 8.12
CA TRP A 501 1.94 -39.56 7.77
C TRP A 501 1.00 -39.61 8.98
N VAL A 502 0.41 -38.47 9.32
CA VAL A 502 -0.65 -38.36 10.33
C VAL A 502 -2.00 -38.35 9.65
N GLN A 503 -2.14 -37.52 8.61
CA GLN A 503 -3.31 -37.51 7.74
C GLN A 503 -2.88 -37.22 6.30
N LYS A 504 -3.56 -37.85 5.35
CA LYS A 504 -3.35 -37.64 3.92
C LYS A 504 -4.70 -37.55 3.23
N THR A 505 -4.91 -36.47 2.50
CA THR A 505 -6.07 -36.30 1.63
C THR A 505 -5.62 -36.27 0.17
N GLU A 506 -6.55 -36.06 -0.75
CA GLU A 506 -6.21 -35.94 -2.17
C GLU A 506 -5.25 -34.78 -2.42
N ARG A 507 -5.46 -33.64 -1.75
CA ARG A 507 -4.70 -32.41 -1.97
C ARG A 507 -3.69 -32.08 -0.88
N PHE A 508 -4.02 -32.31 0.39
CA PHE A 508 -3.18 -31.89 1.51
C PHE A 508 -2.54 -33.07 2.23
N GLY A 509 -1.44 -32.77 2.92
CA GLY A 509 -0.70 -33.73 3.71
C GLY A 509 -0.30 -33.15 5.06
N LEU A 510 -0.54 -33.92 6.13
CA LEU A 510 -0.01 -33.64 7.46
C LEU A 510 0.92 -34.77 7.87
N LEU A 511 2.17 -34.40 8.13
CA LEU A 511 3.21 -35.31 8.60
C LEU A 511 3.78 -34.84 9.94
N ARG A 512 4.38 -35.78 10.66
CA ARG A 512 5.11 -35.51 11.89
C ARG A 512 6.52 -36.11 11.83
N LEU A 513 7.49 -35.39 12.37
CA LEU A 513 8.85 -35.87 12.57
C LEU A 513 8.87 -37.01 13.60
N ASN A 514 9.58 -38.08 13.30
CA ASN A 514 9.70 -39.23 14.17
C ASN A 514 10.85 -39.00 15.17
N LEU A 515 10.53 -38.62 16.41
CA LEU A 515 11.52 -38.22 17.43
C LEU A 515 12.55 -39.33 17.79
N LYS A 516 12.27 -40.60 17.50
CA LYS A 516 13.22 -41.70 17.70
C LYS A 516 14.45 -41.63 16.78
N ALA A 517 14.35 -40.99 15.61
CA ALA A 517 15.47 -40.83 14.67
C ALA A 517 16.43 -39.68 15.07
N LYS A 518 16.05 -38.83 16.03
CA LYS A 518 16.88 -37.71 16.51
C LYS A 518 18.04 -38.18 17.42
N ASN A 519 17.93 -39.37 18.00
CA ASN A 519 18.92 -39.93 18.91
C ASN A 519 19.91 -40.90 18.23
N SER A 520 19.83 -41.09 16.92
CA SER A 520 20.72 -41.97 16.14
C SER A 520 21.84 -41.23 15.39
N GLN A 521 21.99 -39.92 15.62
CA GLN A 521 23.06 -39.08 15.06
C GLN A 521 23.80 -38.25 16.13
N LEU A 522 23.84 -38.73 17.38
CA LEU A 522 24.74 -38.23 18.42
C LEU A 522 25.88 -39.23 18.63
#